data_AF-A0A816F428-F1
#
_entry.id   AF-A0A816F428-F1
#
_cell.length_a   1.000
_cell.length_b   1.000
_cell.length_c   1.000
_cell.angle_alpha   90.00
_cell.angle_beta   90.00
_cell.angle_gamma   90.00
#
_symmetry.space_group_name_H-M   'P 1'
#
loop_
_entity.id
_entity.type
_entity.pdbx_description
1 polymer ?
#
loop_
_entity_poly.entity_id
_entity_poly.type
_entity_poly.pdbx_seq_one_letter_code
_entity_poly.pdbx_strand_id
1 'polypeptide(L)'
;ILIFPEGTNLTPVTKEKSDEYALQHNVKPYEYCLHPRTTGFTYLLNTLRDGEIIDAVDDITVGYEGTYPLDEKEFFGGVIPKTVHFHCKRYRVSSLPNENTEIGEWLQTRWNEKEVQLHK
;
A
#
# COMPACT_ATOMS: atom_id res chain seq x y z
N ILE A 1 -5.68 -11.59 -7.41
CA ILE A 1 -6.13 -10.19 -7.59
C ILE A 1 -4.99 -9.29 -7.14
N LEU A 2 -4.72 -8.20 -7.87
CA LEU A 2 -3.72 -7.18 -7.50
C LEU A 2 -4.45 -5.88 -7.20
N ILE A 3 -4.12 -5.23 -6.08
CA ILE A 3 -4.70 -3.95 -5.69
C ILE A 3 -3.63 -3.02 -5.15
N PHE A 4 -3.89 -1.71 -5.27
CA PHE A 4 -3.14 -0.65 -4.62
C PHE A 4 -4.10 0.09 -3.69
N PRO A 5 -4.12 -0.24 -2.38
CA PRO A 5 -5.03 0.39 -1.41
C PRO A 5 -4.94 1.92 -1.33
N GLU A 6 -3.83 2.51 -1.78
CA GLU A 6 -3.66 3.96 -1.91
C GLU A 6 -4.59 4.58 -2.96
N GLY A 7 -4.97 3.79 -3.98
CA GLY A 7 -5.88 4.18 -5.04
C GLY A 7 -5.30 5.12 -6.10
N THR A 8 -4.03 5.54 -5.96
CA THR A 8 -3.35 6.45 -6.90
C THR A 8 -1.83 6.46 -6.66
N ASN A 9 -1.08 7.14 -7.52
CA ASN A 9 0.37 7.31 -7.38
C ASN A 9 0.72 8.37 -6.33
N LEU A 10 1.87 8.21 -5.68
CA LEU A 10 2.48 9.23 -4.83
C LEU A 10 2.99 10.40 -5.71
N THR A 11 2.33 11.54 -5.58
CA THR A 11 2.65 12.81 -6.24
C THR A 11 2.50 13.92 -5.21
N PRO A 12 3.05 15.14 -5.43
CA PRO A 12 2.88 16.24 -4.48
C PRO A 12 1.40 16.51 -4.13
N VAL A 13 0.51 16.47 -5.13
CA VAL A 13 -0.93 16.72 -4.97
C VAL A 13 -1.64 15.59 -4.20
N THR A 14 -1.29 14.34 -4.47
CA THR A 14 -1.90 13.20 -3.77
C THR A 14 -1.35 13.04 -2.36
N LYS A 15 -0.08 13.40 -2.13
CA LYS A 15 0.53 13.48 -0.80
C LYS A 15 -0.14 14.52 0.07
N GLU A 16 -0.36 15.74 -0.44
CA GLU A 16 -1.06 16.80 0.30
C GLU A 16 -2.43 16.32 0.81
N LYS A 17 -3.24 15.70 -0.05
CA LYS A 17 -4.54 15.11 0.34
C LYS A 17 -4.42 13.97 1.35
N SER A 18 -3.36 13.17 1.25
CA SER A 18 -3.08 12.10 2.21
C SER A 18 -2.66 12.67 3.57
N ASP A 19 -1.90 13.75 3.59
CA ASP A 19 -1.45 14.44 4.79
C ASP A 19 -2.62 15.16 5.47
N GLU A 20 -3.51 15.81 4.72
CA GLU A 20 -4.77 16.35 5.23
C GLU A 20 -5.63 15.27 5.91
N TYR A 21 -5.78 14.11 5.25
CA TYR A 21 -6.46 12.97 5.84
C TYR A 21 -5.79 12.53 7.15
N ALA A 22 -4.45 12.46 7.16
CA ALA A 22 -3.69 12.04 8.33
C ALA A 22 -3.94 12.98 9.52
N LEU A 23 -3.86 14.29 9.28
CA LEU A 23 -4.12 15.32 10.29
C LEU A 23 -5.56 15.28 10.83
N GLN A 24 -6.55 15.08 9.96
CA GLN A 24 -7.96 14.96 10.38
C GLN A 24 -8.23 13.75 11.26
N HIS A 25 -7.45 12.68 11.11
CA HIS A 25 -7.63 11.42 11.82
C HIS A 25 -6.58 11.20 12.93
N ASN A 26 -5.80 12.23 13.27
CA ASN A 26 -4.73 12.18 14.27
C ASN A 26 -3.71 11.06 14.04
N VAL A 27 -3.40 10.77 12.77
CA VAL A 27 -2.32 9.86 12.39
C VAL A 27 -1.17 10.64 11.75
N LYS A 28 0.03 10.08 11.77
CA LYS A 28 1.23 10.75 11.25
C LYS A 28 1.15 10.83 9.71
N PRO A 29 1.45 11.99 9.09
CA PRO A 29 1.75 12.07 7.67
C PRO A 29 2.87 11.10 7.25
N TYR A 30 2.74 10.52 6.06
CA TYR A 30 3.73 9.60 5.49
C TYR A 30 4.52 10.29 4.38
N GLU A 31 5.81 9.97 4.27
CA GLU A 31 6.70 10.56 3.28
C GLU A 31 6.89 9.66 2.05
N TYR A 32 6.87 8.34 2.22
CA TYR A 32 7.18 7.37 1.15
C TYR A 32 5.97 6.60 0.65
N CYS A 33 4.84 6.67 1.34
CA CYS A 33 3.57 6.03 0.97
C CYS A 33 2.39 6.99 1.13
N LEU A 34 1.25 6.64 0.53
CA LEU A 34 -0.03 7.30 0.83
C LEU A 34 -0.81 6.47 1.87
N HIS A 35 -1.65 7.11 2.68
CA HIS A 35 -2.49 6.36 3.62
C HIS A 35 -3.48 5.45 2.87
N PRO A 36 -3.58 4.16 3.24
CA PRO A 36 -4.40 3.21 2.50
C PRO A 36 -5.89 3.45 2.74
N ARG A 37 -6.71 3.23 1.70
CA ARG A 37 -8.17 3.15 1.81
C ARG A 37 -8.55 1.75 2.25
N THR A 38 -9.08 1.64 3.46
CA THR A 38 -9.37 0.34 4.10
C THR A 38 -10.66 -0.30 3.58
N THR A 39 -11.70 0.48 3.32
CA THR A 39 -13.05 -0.03 2.99
C THR A 39 -13.05 -1.04 1.83
N GLY A 40 -12.38 -0.69 0.72
CA GLY A 40 -12.34 -1.56 -0.47
C GLY A 40 -11.54 -2.84 -0.23
N PHE A 41 -10.42 -2.75 0.49
CA PHE A 41 -9.64 -3.93 0.87
C PHE A 41 -10.42 -4.85 1.80
N THR A 42 -11.05 -4.30 2.84
CA THR A 42 -11.85 -5.07 3.80
C THR A 42 -13.00 -5.80 3.10
N TYR A 43 -13.75 -5.10 2.24
CA TYR A 43 -14.81 -5.71 1.46
C TYR A 43 -14.31 -6.85 0.55
N LEU A 44 -13.19 -6.59 -0.16
CA LEU A 44 -12.59 -7.58 -1.05
C LEU A 44 -12.12 -8.82 -0.28
N LEU A 45 -11.41 -8.64 0.83
CA LEU A 45 -10.89 -9.75 1.63
C LEU A 45 -12.04 -10.66 2.11
N ASN A 46 -13.11 -10.07 2.65
CA ASN A 46 -14.26 -10.84 3.11
C ASN A 46 -14.98 -11.55 1.97
N THR A 47 -15.22 -10.86 0.85
CA THR A 47 -15.89 -11.45 -0.32
C THR A 47 -15.11 -12.67 -0.84
N LEU A 48 -13.78 -12.57 -0.91
CA LEU A 48 -12.93 -13.68 -1.36
C LEU A 48 -12.85 -14.81 -0.33
N ARG A 49 -12.84 -14.47 0.96
CA ARG A 49 -12.83 -15.43 2.06
C ARG A 49 -14.13 -16.23 2.11
N ASP A 50 -15.29 -15.57 2.00
CA ASP A 50 -16.61 -16.19 1.98
C ASP A 50 -16.81 -17.11 0.76
N GLY A 51 -16.20 -16.74 -0.36
CA GLY A 51 -16.18 -17.58 -1.56
C GLY A 51 -15.17 -18.72 -1.54
N GLU A 52 -14.36 -18.86 -0.49
CA GLU A 52 -13.27 -19.85 -0.38
C GLU A 52 -12.28 -19.81 -1.57
N ILE A 53 -12.06 -18.61 -2.15
CA ILE A 53 -11.24 -18.42 -3.36
C ILE A 53 -9.89 -17.72 -3.08
N ILE A 54 -9.50 -17.59 -1.81
CA ILE A 54 -8.23 -16.99 -1.40
C ILE A 54 -7.58 -17.75 -0.25
N ASP A 55 -6.30 -18.10 -0.41
CA ASP A 55 -5.50 -18.76 0.64
C ASP A 55 -4.63 -17.79 1.44
N ALA A 56 -4.15 -16.73 0.78
CA ALA A 56 -3.18 -15.79 1.34
C ALA A 56 -3.27 -14.40 0.73
N VAL A 57 -2.81 -13.41 1.49
CA VAL A 57 -2.51 -12.05 1.02
C VAL A 57 -1.00 -11.91 0.91
N ASP A 58 -0.53 -11.64 -0.31
CA ASP A 58 0.86 -11.30 -0.60
C ASP A 58 1.05 -9.79 -0.52
N ASP A 59 1.76 -9.35 0.51
CA ASP A 59 2.13 -7.96 0.73
C ASP A 59 3.48 -7.69 0.07
N ILE A 60 3.47 -6.85 -0.97
CA ILE A 60 4.64 -6.50 -1.76
C ILE A 60 4.93 -5.02 -1.57
N THR A 61 6.18 -4.70 -1.27
CA THR A 61 6.71 -3.33 -1.22
C THR A 61 7.84 -3.21 -2.22
N VAL A 62 7.78 -2.16 -3.03
CA VAL A 62 8.77 -1.88 -4.07
C VAL A 62 9.44 -0.55 -3.72
N GLY A 63 10.75 -0.60 -3.47
CA GLY A 63 11.58 0.57 -3.26
C GLY A 63 12.46 0.83 -4.49
N TYR A 64 12.59 2.10 -4.88
CA TYR A 64 13.41 2.52 -6.02
C TYR A 64 14.60 3.36 -5.54
N GLU A 65 15.81 3.01 -5.98
CA GLU A 65 17.00 3.84 -5.75
C GLU A 65 17.11 4.92 -6.83
N GLY A 66 17.07 6.19 -6.42
CA GLY A 66 17.23 7.34 -7.30
C GLY A 66 15.94 7.70 -8.03
N THR A 67 16.02 7.91 -9.35
CA THR A 67 14.88 8.31 -10.18
C THR A 67 14.00 7.12 -10.54
N TYR A 68 12.69 7.29 -10.46
CA TYR A 68 11.72 6.32 -10.94
C TYR A 68 10.71 7.01 -11.87
N PRO A 69 10.22 6.32 -12.90
CA PRO A 69 9.25 6.90 -13.82
C PRO A 69 7.89 7.04 -13.12
N LEU A 70 7.30 8.24 -13.19
CA LEU A 70 5.95 8.51 -12.68
C LEU A 70 4.87 8.11 -13.70
N ASP A 71 5.22 8.08 -14.99
CA ASP A 71 4.34 7.69 -16.08
C ASP A 71 5.09 6.89 -17.18
N GLU A 72 4.32 6.37 -18.14
CA GLU A 72 4.85 5.57 -19.24
C GLU A 72 5.81 6.37 -20.15
N LYS A 73 5.61 7.69 -20.29
CA LYS A 73 6.43 8.53 -21.17
C LYS A 73 7.84 8.69 -20.61
N GLU A 74 7.96 8.91 -19.30
CA GLU A 74 9.25 8.95 -18.62
C GLU A 74 10.00 7.63 -18.76
N PHE A 75 9.28 6.51 -18.63
CA PHE A 75 9.86 5.18 -18.84
C PHE A 75 10.41 5.01 -20.27
N PHE A 76 9.62 5.33 -21.30
CA PHE A 76 10.08 5.29 -22.70
C PHE A 76 11.17 6.32 -23.01
N GLY A 77 11.26 7.39 -22.21
CA GLY A 77 12.32 8.40 -22.26
C GLY A 77 13.65 7.97 -21.63
N GLY A 78 13.73 6.75 -21.09
CA GLY A 78 14.95 6.20 -20.49
C GLY A 78 15.12 6.50 -19.00
N VAL A 79 14.09 7.02 -18.32
CA VAL A 79 14.09 7.16 -16.86
C VAL A 79 13.86 5.77 -16.25
N ILE A 80 14.96 5.13 -15.86
CA ILE A 80 14.96 3.79 -15.28
C ILE A 80 15.66 3.86 -13.91
N PRO A 81 15.06 3.30 -12.85
CA PRO A 81 15.70 3.23 -11.55
C PRO A 81 16.97 2.40 -11.63
N LYS A 82 18.01 2.85 -10.93
CA LYS A 82 19.31 2.16 -10.88
C LYS A 82 19.17 0.78 -10.23
N THR A 83 18.39 0.71 -9.15
CA THR A 83 18.13 -0.51 -8.40
C THR A 83 16.66 -0.53 -8.00
N VAL A 84 16.04 -1.71 -8.07
CA VAL A 84 14.68 -1.96 -7.57
C VAL A 84 14.75 -3.00 -6.47
N HIS A 85 14.26 -2.64 -5.30
CA HIS A 85 14.20 -3.52 -4.13
C HIS A 85 12.78 -4.04 -3.96
N PHE A 86 12.63 -5.36 -3.96
CA PHE A 86 11.36 -6.01 -3.65
C PHE A 86 11.42 -6.60 -2.26
N HIS A 87 10.44 -6.23 -1.44
CA HIS A 87 10.22 -6.85 -0.15
C HIS A 87 8.84 -7.48 -0.14
N CYS A 88 8.80 -8.79 0.05
CA CYS A 88 7.59 -9.61 -0.06
C CYS A 88 7.33 -10.32 1.27
N LYS A 89 6.12 -10.17 1.79
CA LYS A 89 5.62 -10.89 2.97
C LYS A 89 4.32 -11.58 2.59
N ARG A 90 4.16 -12.86 2.97
CA ARG A 90 2.92 -13.62 2.74
C ARG A 90 2.19 -13.83 4.05
N TYR A 91 0.90 -13.53 4.08
CA TYR A 91 0.01 -13.76 5.22
C TYR A 91 -1.08 -14.76 4.82
N ARG A 92 -1.20 -15.87 5.54
CA ARG A 92 -2.34 -16.79 5.32
C ARG A 92 -3.63 -16.09 5.71
N VAL A 93 -4.71 -16.31 4.97
CA VAL A 93 -6.02 -15.72 5.28
C VAL A 93 -6.49 -16.12 6.68
N SER A 94 -6.15 -17.34 7.13
CA SER A 94 -6.42 -17.84 8.48
C SER A 94 -5.68 -17.09 9.60
N SER A 95 -4.67 -16.28 9.27
CA SER A 95 -3.91 -15.45 10.22
C SER A 95 -4.35 -13.99 10.23
N LEU A 96 -5.26 -13.61 9.34
CA LEU A 96 -5.79 -12.25 9.26
C LEU A 96 -7.00 -12.08 10.18
N PRO A 97 -7.29 -10.85 10.64
CA PRO A 97 -8.48 -10.57 11.43
C PRO A 97 -9.78 -10.90 10.68
N ASN A 98 -10.86 -11.08 11.43
CA ASN A 98 -12.19 -11.37 10.87
C ASN A 98 -13.09 -10.13 10.89
N GLU A 99 -12.95 -9.26 11.89
CA GLU A 99 -13.77 -8.06 12.01
C GLU A 99 -13.33 -6.96 11.04
N ASN A 100 -14.30 -6.27 10.45
CA ASN A 100 -14.05 -5.25 9.43
C ASN A 100 -13.12 -4.13 9.90
N THR A 101 -13.29 -3.71 11.16
CA THR A 101 -12.47 -2.69 11.82
C THR A 101 -11.03 -3.17 11.96
N GLU A 102 -10.84 -4.39 12.47
CA GLU A 102 -9.52 -5.00 12.68
C GLU A 102 -8.79 -5.26 11.36
N ILE A 103 -9.50 -5.63 10.29
CA ILE A 103 -8.92 -5.77 8.95
C ILE A 103 -8.41 -4.41 8.45
N GLY A 104 -9.17 -3.33 8.70
CA GLY A 104 -8.75 -1.98 8.36
C GLY A 104 -7.50 -1.55 9.12
N GLU A 105 -7.45 -1.79 10.43
CA GLU A 105 -6.30 -1.52 11.29
C GLU A 105 -5.08 -2.36 10.89
N TRP A 106 -5.29 -3.63 10.52
CA TRP A 106 -4.25 -4.50 10.00
C TRP A 106 -3.59 -3.91 8.76
N LEU A 107 -4.41 -3.42 7.81
CA LEU A 107 -3.92 -2.79 6.58
C LEU A 107 -3.14 -1.50 6.87
N GLN A 108 -3.68 -0.63 7.73
CA GLN A 108 -3.00 0.59 8.14
C GLN A 108 -1.65 0.30 8.80
N THR A 109 -1.60 -0.74 9.64
CA THR A 109 -0.36 -1.19 10.27
C THR A 109 0.66 -1.65 9.23
N ARG A 110 0.25 -2.38 8.18
CA ARG A 110 1.16 -2.76 7.08
C ARG A 110 1.73 -1.52 6.38
N TRP A 111 0.91 -0.51 6.13
CA TRP A 111 1.37 0.74 5.51
C TRP A 111 2.33 1.53 6.39
N ASN A 112 2.09 1.58 7.70
CA ASN A 112 3.03 2.18 8.65
C ASN A 112 4.38 1.43 8.65
N GLU A 113 4.37 0.09 8.61
CA GLU A 113 5.60 -0.70 8.48
C GLU A 113 6.36 -0.38 7.17
N LYS A 114 5.64 -0.23 6.06
CA LYS A 114 6.22 0.13 4.76
C LYS A 114 6.86 1.51 4.78
N GLU A 115 6.17 2.49 5.33
CA GLU A 115 6.69 3.86 5.51
C GLU A 115 8.04 3.84 6.26
N VAL A 116 8.10 3.12 7.39
CA VAL A 116 9.33 3.00 8.19
C VAL A 116 10.42 2.22 7.43
N GLN A 117 10.04 1.22 6.65
CA GLN A 117 10.97 0.40 5.88
C GLN A 117 11.60 1.16 4.72
N LEU A 118 10.82 1.97 3.99
CA LEU A 118 11.27 2.73 2.81
C LEU A 118 12.15 3.93 3.16
N HIS A 119 12.17 4.35 4.42
CA HIS A 119 13.12 5.34 4.92
C HIS A 119 14.59 4.81 4.93
N LYS A 120 14.80 3.49 4.89
CA LYS A 120 16.13 2.87 4.99
C LYS A 120 16.69 2.52 3.62
#